data_AF-A0A7W1PDQ0-F1
#
_entry.id   AF-A0A7W1PDQ0-F1
#
_cell.length_a   1.000
_cell.length_b   1.000
_cell.length_c   1.000
_cell.angle_alpha   90.00
_cell.angle_beta   90.00
_cell.angle_gamma   90.00
#
_symmetry.space_group_name_H-M   'P 1'
#
loop_
_entity.id
_entity.type
_entity.pdbx_description
1 polymer ?
#
loop_
_entity_poly.entity_id
_entity_poly.type
_entity_poly.pdbx_seq_one_letter_code
_entity_poly.pdbx_strand_id
1 'polypeptide(L)'
;MANIFRRLFPETLFARKLEPATERRLRLAVARAEEAIVRAHVDNGLMFVDTLAEDLPFDRAIEAYVREMAVQEPLASTVVTRTLVILGQELVPYRRRAREAEENDDTKPQLRLDEARSRGAKRGA
;
A
#
# COMPACT_ATOMS: atom_id res chain seq x y z
N MET A 1 -49.42 17.95 9.61
CA MET A 1 -48.78 16.61 9.45
C MET A 1 -47.40 16.77 8.78
N ALA A 2 -46.38 17.21 9.53
CA ALA A 2 -45.02 17.38 8.99
C ALA A 2 -43.93 16.93 9.98
N ASN A 3 -44.24 16.02 10.92
CA ASN A 3 -43.37 15.73 12.07
C ASN A 3 -42.97 14.25 12.22
N ILE A 4 -43.37 13.38 11.29
CA ILE A 4 -43.01 11.93 11.31
C ILE A 4 -41.73 11.68 10.51
N PHE A 5 -41.51 12.41 9.40
CA PHE A 5 -40.32 12.24 8.56
C PHE A 5 -39.02 12.73 9.21
N ARG A 6 -39.08 13.68 10.16
CA ARG A 6 -37.90 14.21 10.87
C ARG A 6 -37.32 13.26 11.93
N ARG A 7 -38.07 12.21 12.29
CA ARG A 7 -37.67 11.20 13.27
C ARG A 7 -37.06 9.95 12.63
N LEU A 8 -37.28 9.77 11.32
CA LEU A 8 -36.73 8.67 10.52
C LEU A 8 -35.47 9.05 9.74
N PHE A 9 -35.25 10.34 9.52
CA PHE A 9 -34.04 10.88 8.89
C PHE A 9 -33.35 11.86 9.85
N PRO A 10 -32.62 11.36 10.86
CA PRO A 10 -31.79 12.23 11.67
C PRO A 10 -30.80 12.95 10.75
N GLU A 11 -30.56 14.23 11.03
CA GLU A 11 -29.64 15.13 10.31
C GLU A 11 -28.15 14.70 10.40
N THR A 12 -27.87 13.39 10.49
CA THR A 12 -26.56 12.73 10.53
C THR A 12 -26.23 11.95 9.26
N LEU A 13 -27.07 12.02 8.22
CA LEU A 13 -26.78 11.42 6.91
C LEU A 13 -25.79 12.26 6.07
N PHE A 14 -25.52 13.50 6.49
CA PHE A 14 -24.49 14.32 5.88
C PHE A 14 -23.20 14.21 6.70
N ALA A 15 -22.15 13.70 6.06
CA ALA A 15 -20.81 13.69 6.60
C ALA A 15 -20.44 15.10 7.08
N ARG A 16 -20.35 15.31 8.40
CA ARG A 16 -19.71 16.51 8.94
C ARG A 16 -18.32 16.59 8.31
N LYS A 17 -18.03 17.68 7.61
CA LYS A 17 -16.72 17.92 7.01
C LYS A 17 -15.67 17.79 8.12
N LEU A 18 -14.75 16.84 7.96
CA LEU A 18 -13.67 16.66 8.92
C LEU A 18 -12.85 17.95 9.00
N GLU A 19 -12.36 18.27 10.19
CA GLU A 19 -11.35 19.32 10.33
C GLU A 19 -10.14 18.97 9.45
N PRO A 20 -9.50 19.92 8.75
CA PRO A 20 -8.37 19.65 7.85
C PRO A 20 -7.21 18.88 8.51
N ALA A 21 -6.98 19.03 9.81
CA ALA A 21 -5.99 18.24 10.53
C ALA A 21 -6.38 16.75 10.63
N THR A 22 -7.65 16.47 10.95
CA THR A 22 -8.21 15.12 11.06
C THR A 22 -8.27 14.42 9.70
N GLU A 23 -8.65 15.13 8.64
CA GLU A 23 -8.64 14.60 7.28
C GLU A 23 -7.23 14.17 6.85
N ARG A 24 -6.21 14.99 7.14
CA ARG A 24 -4.81 14.64 6.84
C ARG A 24 -4.35 13.40 7.60
N ARG A 25 -4.69 13.27 8.89
CA ARG A 25 -4.36 12.08 9.69
C ARG A 25 -5.07 10.83 9.16
N LEU A 26 -6.34 10.95 8.79
CA LEU A 26 -7.09 9.85 8.20
C LEU A 26 -6.44 9.36 6.91
N ARG A 27 -6.07 10.27 5.99
CA ARG A 27 -5.38 9.90 4.75
C ARG A 27 -4.08 9.15 5.00
N LEU A 28 -3.29 9.56 6.00
CA LEU A 28 -2.07 8.84 6.39
C LEU A 28 -2.38 7.45 6.97
N ALA A 29 -3.43 7.33 7.78
CA ALA A 29 -3.85 6.05 8.35
C ALA A 29 -4.33 5.08 7.26
N VAL A 30 -5.12 5.58 6.30
CA VAL A 30 -5.57 4.79 5.13
C VAL A 30 -4.38 4.34 4.30
N ALA A 31 -3.45 5.23 3.95
CA ALA A 31 -2.27 4.85 3.18
C ALA A 31 -1.43 3.78 3.89
N ARG A 32 -1.29 3.86 5.23
CA ARG A 32 -0.61 2.82 6.02
C ARG A 32 -1.36 1.49 6.00
N ALA A 33 -2.69 1.53 6.07
CA ALA A 33 -3.51 0.33 6.02
C ALA A 33 -3.43 -0.34 4.65
N GLU A 34 -3.52 0.43 3.57
CA GLU A 34 -3.37 -0.05 2.19
C GLU A 34 -2.00 -0.72 1.99
N GLU A 35 -0.92 -0.06 2.44
CA GLU A 35 0.43 -0.62 2.36
C GLU A 35 0.59 -1.88 3.22
N ALA A 36 -0.02 -1.93 4.40
CA ALA A 36 0.00 -3.12 5.25
C ALA A 36 -0.72 -4.32 4.60
N ILE A 37 -1.84 -4.07 3.91
CA ILE A 37 -2.56 -5.10 3.14
C ILE A 37 -1.67 -5.63 2.01
N VAL A 38 -1.03 -4.75 1.23
CA VAL A 38 -0.11 -5.15 0.16
C VAL A 38 1.01 -6.01 0.73
N ARG A 39 1.66 -5.55 1.80
CA ARG A 39 2.76 -6.28 2.45
C ARG A 39 2.32 -7.66 2.91
N ALA A 40 1.18 -7.76 3.59
CA ALA A 40 0.65 -9.05 4.04
C ALA A 40 0.42 -10.02 2.87
N HIS A 41 -0.13 -9.54 1.75
CA HIS A 41 -0.32 -10.39 0.59
C HIS A 41 0.99 -10.82 -0.08
N VAL A 42 2.01 -9.96 -0.10
CA VAL A 42 3.34 -10.29 -0.63
C VAL A 42 4.01 -11.35 0.25
N ASP A 43 4.00 -11.17 1.57
CA ASP A 43 4.58 -12.12 2.53
C ASP A 43 3.90 -13.50 2.40
N ASN A 44 2.56 -13.52 2.36
CA ASN A 44 1.79 -14.75 2.14
C ASN A 44 2.06 -15.37 0.77
N GLY A 45 2.22 -14.56 -0.29
CA GLY A 45 2.52 -15.04 -1.63
C GLY A 45 3.90 -15.70 -1.71
N LEU A 46 4.91 -15.15 -1.03
CA LEU A 46 6.23 -15.76 -0.92
C LEU A 46 6.17 -17.10 -0.17
N MET A 47 5.44 -17.16 0.94
CA MET A 47 5.22 -18.41 1.66
C MET A 47 4.52 -19.46 0.79
N PHE A 48 3.55 -19.04 -0.02
CA PHE A 48 2.83 -19.92 -0.92
C PHE A 48 3.74 -20.48 -2.03
N VAL A 49 4.60 -19.64 -2.61
CA VAL A 49 5.62 -20.05 -3.58
C VAL A 49 6.60 -21.05 -2.96
N ASP A 50 7.11 -20.77 -1.76
CA ASP A 50 8.04 -21.64 -1.06
C ASP A 50 7.42 -23.02 -0.74
N THR A 51 6.16 -23.01 -0.28
CA THR A 51 5.41 -24.24 0.03
C THR A 51 5.20 -25.13 -1.20
N LEU A 52 5.08 -24.54 -2.40
CA LEU A 52 4.79 -25.25 -3.64
C LEU A 52 6.01 -25.40 -4.56
N ALA A 53 7.21 -25.10 -4.07
CA ALA A 53 8.41 -25.04 -4.91
C ALA A 53 8.76 -26.37 -5.60
N GLU A 54 8.37 -27.52 -5.02
CA GLU A 54 8.58 -28.85 -5.61
C GLU A 54 7.51 -29.22 -6.66
N ASP A 55 6.32 -28.62 -6.57
CA ASP A 55 5.15 -28.97 -7.40
C ASP A 55 4.94 -28.00 -8.56
N LEU A 56 5.27 -26.72 -8.38
CA LEU A 56 4.98 -25.64 -9.33
C LEU A 56 6.14 -24.65 -9.48
N PRO A 57 6.38 -24.14 -10.70
CA PRO A 57 7.28 -23.01 -10.87
C PRO A 57 6.71 -21.74 -10.23
N PHE A 58 7.58 -20.83 -9.81
CA PHE A 58 7.23 -19.65 -9.00
C PHE A 58 6.16 -18.77 -9.65
N ASP A 59 6.20 -18.60 -10.97
CA ASP A 59 5.26 -17.78 -11.74
C ASP A 59 3.84 -18.35 -11.66
N ARG A 60 3.71 -19.68 -11.81
CA ARG A 60 2.44 -20.38 -11.66
C ARG A 60 1.94 -20.40 -10.21
N ALA A 61 2.83 -20.54 -9.24
CA ALA A 61 2.46 -20.46 -7.83
C ALA A 61 1.92 -19.06 -7.46
N ILE A 62 2.51 -17.99 -7.99
CA ILE A 62 2.00 -16.61 -7.81
C ILE A 62 0.62 -16.44 -8.45
N GLU A 63 0.43 -16.91 -9.69
CA GLU A 63 -0.87 -16.86 -10.36
C GLU A 63 -1.95 -17.65 -9.59
N ALA A 64 -1.58 -18.81 -9.04
CA ALA A 64 -2.46 -19.62 -8.20
C ALA A 64 -2.81 -18.87 -6.91
N TYR A 65 -1.84 -18.30 -6.21
CA TYR A 65 -2.09 -17.53 -4.99
C TYR A 65 -3.09 -16.38 -5.22
N VAL A 66 -2.89 -15.57 -6.26
CA VAL A 66 -3.81 -14.45 -6.59
C VAL A 66 -5.23 -14.95 -6.83
N ARG A 67 -5.36 -16.08 -7.54
CA ARG A 67 -6.64 -16.70 -7.87
C ARG A 67 -7.35 -17.25 -6.63
N GLU A 68 -6.66 -18.08 -5.85
CA GLU A 68 -7.23 -18.77 -4.69
C GLU A 68 -7.57 -17.81 -3.55
N MET A 69 -6.74 -16.78 -3.36
CA MET A 69 -7.00 -15.73 -2.37
C MET A 69 -7.93 -14.62 -2.89
N ALA A 70 -8.43 -14.75 -4.12
CA ALA A 70 -9.31 -13.79 -4.78
C ALA A 70 -8.82 -12.34 -4.69
N VAL A 71 -7.52 -12.12 -4.85
CA VAL A 71 -6.92 -10.77 -4.80
C VAL A 71 -7.38 -10.00 -6.03
N GLN A 72 -8.07 -8.88 -5.82
CA GLN A 72 -8.69 -8.10 -6.90
C GLN A 72 -7.70 -7.07 -7.48
N GLU A 73 -7.93 -6.65 -8.72
CA GLU A 73 -7.21 -5.50 -9.27
C GLU A 73 -7.66 -4.18 -8.61
N PRO A 74 -6.76 -3.19 -8.45
CA PRO A 74 -5.35 -3.13 -8.89
C PRO A 74 -4.34 -3.78 -7.89
N LEU A 75 -4.83 -4.33 -6.78
CA LEU A 75 -3.99 -4.88 -5.72
C LEU A 75 -3.20 -6.11 -6.22
N ALA A 76 -3.85 -6.97 -7.02
CA ALA A 76 -3.22 -8.17 -7.59
C ALA A 76 -1.93 -7.84 -8.35
N SER A 77 -2.00 -6.89 -9.30
CA SER A 77 -0.81 -6.44 -10.06
C SER A 77 0.32 -5.94 -9.15
N THR A 78 -0.02 -5.21 -8.10
CA THR A 78 0.96 -4.70 -7.12
C THR A 78 1.62 -5.83 -6.33
N VAL A 79 0.82 -6.80 -5.86
CA VAL A 79 1.30 -7.96 -5.11
C VAL A 79 2.23 -8.80 -5.99
N VAL A 80 1.81 -9.16 -7.20
CA VAL A 80 2.62 -9.93 -8.16
C VAL A 80 3.97 -9.26 -8.40
N THR A 81 3.95 -7.97 -8.73
CA THR A 81 5.17 -7.21 -9.02
C THR A 81 6.13 -7.21 -7.82
N ARG A 82 5.62 -6.95 -6.61
CA ARG A 82 6.47 -6.90 -5.41
C ARG A 82 7.01 -8.27 -5.01
N THR A 83 6.20 -9.33 -5.13
CA THR A 83 6.66 -10.72 -4.90
C THR A 83 7.80 -11.08 -5.87
N LEU A 84 7.64 -10.77 -7.16
CA LEU A 84 8.68 -11.01 -8.16
C LEU A 84 9.97 -10.21 -7.89
N VAL A 85 9.86 -8.98 -7.38
CA VAL A 85 11.03 -8.18 -6.99
C VAL A 85 11.81 -8.88 -5.87
N ILE A 86 11.13 -9.40 -4.85
CA ILE A 86 11.78 -10.07 -3.72
C ILE A 86 12.41 -11.39 -4.18
N LEU A 87 11.67 -12.23 -4.91
CA LEU A 87 12.22 -13.47 -5.50
C LEU A 87 13.42 -13.19 -6.40
N GLY A 88 13.36 -12.11 -7.19
CA GLY A 88 14.47 -11.67 -8.03
C GLY A 88 15.71 -11.24 -7.26
N GLN A 89 15.57 -10.68 -6.05
CA GLN A 89 16.70 -10.34 -5.18
C GLN A 89 17.38 -11.59 -4.61
N GLU A 90 16.61 -12.65 -4.35
CA GLU A 90 17.12 -13.93 -3.84
C GLU A 90 17.78 -14.76 -4.95
N LEU A 91 17.20 -14.78 -6.15
CA LEU A 91 17.64 -15.61 -7.27
C LEU A 91 18.73 -14.96 -8.15
N VAL A 92 18.72 -13.62 -8.29
CA VAL A 92 19.73 -12.88 -9.05
C VAL A 92 20.63 -12.17 -8.04
N PRO A 93 21.93 -12.52 -7.92
CA PRO A 93 22.80 -11.91 -6.92
C PRO A 93 22.89 -10.40 -7.15
N TYR A 94 22.08 -9.66 -6.37
CA TYR A 94 22.01 -8.20 -6.34
C TYR A 94 23.36 -7.57 -5.92
N ARG A 95 24.31 -8.39 -5.46
CA ARG A 95 25.68 -8.02 -5.09
C ARG A 95 26.45 -7.35 -6.24
N ARG A 96 26.11 -7.61 -7.52
CA ARG A 96 26.78 -6.95 -8.66
C ARG A 96 26.23 -5.55 -8.94
N ARG A 97 24.90 -5.34 -8.84
CA ARG A 97 24.25 -4.04 -9.11
C ARG A 97 24.27 -3.07 -7.91
N ALA A 98 24.22 -3.56 -6.68
CA ALA A 98 24.32 -2.69 -5.49
C ALA A 98 25.68 -1.98 -5.40
N ARG A 99 26.78 -2.66 -5.79
CA ARG A 99 28.11 -2.02 -5.90
C ARG A 99 28.15 -0.89 -6.93
N GLU A 100 27.41 -1.02 -8.04
CA GLU A 100 27.32 0.01 -9.09
C GLU A 100 26.35 1.15 -8.71
N ALA A 101 25.38 0.89 -7.82
CA ALA A 101 24.39 1.86 -7.35
C ALA A 101 24.86 2.67 -6.12
N GLU A 102 25.66 2.09 -5.22
CA GLU A 102 26.32 2.81 -4.12
C GLU A 102 27.28 3.89 -4.63
N GLU A 103 27.87 3.69 -5.81
CA GLU A 103 28.71 4.68 -6.49
C GLU A 103 27.91 5.89 -7.04
N ASN A 104 26.57 5.82 -7.06
CA ASN A 104 25.66 6.83 -7.62
C ASN A 104 24.65 7.42 -6.60
N ASP A 105 24.80 7.18 -5.30
CA ASP A 105 23.80 7.52 -4.25
C ASP A 105 23.60 9.03 -3.98
N ASP A 106 24.33 9.92 -4.66
CA ASP A 106 24.19 11.39 -4.56
C ASP A 106 22.89 11.96 -5.17
N THR A 107 22.04 11.15 -5.83
CA THR A 107 20.86 11.64 -6.58
C THR A 107 19.49 11.42 -5.94
N LYS A 108 19.37 10.82 -4.74
CA LYS A 108 18.05 10.69 -4.10
C LYS A 108 17.58 12.04 -3.53
N PRO A 109 16.44 12.60 -3.99
CA PRO A 109 15.94 13.85 -3.45
C PRO A 109 15.54 13.69 -1.99
N GLN A 110 16.16 14.47 -1.10
CA GLN A 110 15.82 14.49 0.32
C GLN A 110 14.36 14.93 0.49
N LEU A 111 13.53 14.03 1.02
CA LEU A 111 12.12 14.30 1.28
C LEU A 111 12.02 15.31 2.44
N ARG A 112 11.86 16.61 2.13
CA ARG A 112 11.75 17.70 3.13
C ARG A 112 10.38 17.70 3.82
N LEU A 113 10.17 16.73 4.71
CA LEU A 113 8.93 16.55 5.45
C LEU A 113 8.62 17.73 6.41
N ASP A 114 9.64 18.39 6.93
CA ASP A 114 9.50 19.51 7.87
C ASP A 114 9.01 20.80 7.17
N GLU A 115 9.41 21.02 5.92
CA GLU A 115 8.89 22.13 5.10
C GLU A 115 7.41 21.93 4.74
N ALA A 116 6.99 20.68 4.49
CA ALA A 116 5.60 20.34 4.21
C ALA A 116 4.68 20.56 5.42
N ARG A 117 5.16 20.29 6.65
CA ARG A 117 4.44 20.54 7.90
C ARG A 117 4.16 22.03 8.13
N SER A 118 5.16 22.89 7.93
CA SER A 118 5.05 24.34 8.21
C SER A 118 4.13 25.09 7.24
N ARG A 119 4.10 24.70 5.96
CA ARG A 119 3.19 25.30 4.95
C ARG A 119 1.72 24.98 5.22
N GLY A 120 1.42 23.83 5.82
CA GLY A 120 0.06 23.42 6.16
C GLY A 120 -0.55 24.15 7.36
N ALA A 121 0.28 24.77 8.22
CA ALA A 121 -0.15 25.54 9.38
C ALA A 121 -0.46 27.02 9.05
N LYS A 122 0.22 27.61 8.06
CA LYS A 122 0.04 29.01 7.66
C LYS A 122 -1.19 29.29 6.78
N ARG A 123 -1.86 28.25 6.27
CA ARG A 123 -3.05 28.38 5.38
C ARG A 123 -4.39 28.19 6.12
N GLY A 124 -4.38 28.03 7.44
CA GLY A 124 -5.57 27.83 8.27
C GLY A 124 -5.78 28.90 9.34
N ALA A 125 -5.12 30.05 9.20
CA ALA A 125 -5.33 31.25 10.02
C ALA A 125 -5.97 32.35 9.16
#